data_AF-A0A6C0IJC9-F1
#
_entry.id   AF-A0A6C0IJC9-F1
#
_cell.length_a   1.000
_cell.length_b   1.000
_cell.length_c   1.000
_cell.angle_alpha   90.00
_cell.angle_beta   90.00
_cell.angle_gamma   90.00
#
_symmetry.space_group_name_H-M   'P 1'
#
loop_
_entity.id
_entity.type
_entity.pdbx_description
1 polymer ?
#
loop_
_entity_poly.entity_id
_entity_poly.type
_entity_poly.pdbx_seq_one_letter_code
_entity_poly.pdbx_strand_id
1 'polypeptide(L)'
;MSCQKNYNQLKKQNEELLQENAKYKKTVNTGKNSINSFIDKATKALGCDSNCQRQKTIDDLKNKYLAAKTNLITAPSQVESSYKNYLVYLEGEPAYLEYRESELHAKAEQITNTIQKDVTNIINTEKRNVNTYDGLLINLNNIYEYYERYLKENIELENKLKIMTSDIVTNDRKTYYEEQGIESLKKYYIIIFIFYAIVVVSFIVCCFVVPSNLSIKVKIVILVLLIIYPFISSWLLTQIIHLYDKTAELLPKNVYKNI
;
A
#
# COMPACT_ATOMS: atom_id res chain seq x y z
N MET A 1 102.22 1.31 81.68
CA MET A 1 101.57 0.88 80.41
C MET A 1 100.43 -0.14 80.64
N SER A 2 99.48 0.12 81.57
CA SER A 2 98.35 -0.80 81.84
C SER A 2 96.99 -0.19 81.47
N CYS A 3 96.75 1.10 81.77
CA CYS A 3 95.47 1.76 81.48
C CYS A 3 95.13 1.88 79.98
N GLN A 4 96.13 2.03 79.11
CA GLN A 4 95.88 2.28 77.67
C GLN A 4 95.47 1.01 76.91
N LYS A 5 95.94 -0.16 77.36
CA LYS A 5 95.48 -1.46 76.83
C LYS A 5 94.03 -1.74 77.25
N ASN A 6 93.68 -1.48 78.51
CA ASN A 6 92.31 -1.61 78.99
C ASN A 6 91.34 -0.67 78.28
N TYR A 7 91.74 0.59 78.03
CA TYR A 7 90.90 1.54 77.30
C TYR A 7 90.59 1.07 75.87
N ASN A 8 91.60 0.59 75.14
CA ASN A 8 91.42 0.11 73.77
C ASN A 8 90.58 -1.17 73.72
N GLN A 9 90.70 -2.05 74.72
CA GLN A 9 89.88 -3.25 74.81
C GLN A 9 88.41 -2.93 75.15
N LEU A 10 88.17 -1.99 76.06
CA LEU A 10 86.81 -1.50 76.36
C LEU A 10 86.17 -0.81 75.15
N LYS A 11 86.95 -0.03 74.39
CA LYS A 11 86.47 0.63 73.18
C LYS A 11 86.04 -0.38 72.13
N LYS A 12 86.83 -1.43 71.92
CA LYS A 12 86.49 -2.51 70.99
C LYS A 12 85.24 -3.28 71.41
N GLN A 13 85.10 -3.59 72.71
CA GLN A 13 83.89 -4.23 73.24
C GLN A 13 82.64 -3.35 73.11
N ASN A 14 82.76 -2.03 73.29
CA ASN A 14 81.66 -1.10 73.06
C ASN A 14 81.26 -1.00 71.59
N GLU A 15 82.23 -1.01 70.68
CA GLU A 15 81.96 -1.01 69.23
C GLU A 15 81.25 -2.31 68.79
N GLU A 16 81.68 -3.46 69.33
CA GLU A 16 81.02 -4.76 69.09
C GLU A 16 79.59 -4.78 69.65
N LEU A 17 79.39 -4.28 70.89
CA LEU A 17 78.06 -4.13 71.50
C LEU A 17 77.14 -3.19 70.71
N LEU A 18 77.66 -2.11 70.13
CA LEU A 18 76.88 -1.19 69.31
C LEU A 18 76.44 -1.85 67.99
N GLN A 19 77.30 -2.65 67.37
CA GLN A 19 76.97 -3.40 66.17
C GLN A 19 75.93 -4.49 66.45
N GLU A 20 76.04 -5.19 67.58
CA GLU A 20 75.08 -6.22 67.98
C GLU A 20 73.69 -5.61 68.28
N ASN A 21 73.66 -4.47 68.98
CA ASN A 21 72.42 -3.72 69.24
C ASN A 21 71.76 -3.20 67.95
N ALA A 22 72.54 -2.75 66.96
CA ALA A 22 72.03 -2.33 65.67
C ALA A 22 71.42 -3.51 64.89
N LYS A 23 72.06 -4.68 64.94
CA LYS A 23 71.53 -5.92 64.35
C LYS A 23 70.23 -6.33 65.03
N TYR A 24 70.17 -6.32 66.37
CA TYR A 24 68.97 -6.65 67.14
C TYR A 24 67.80 -5.69 66.84
N LYS A 25 68.04 -4.38 66.77
CA LYS A 25 67.03 -3.37 66.39
C LYS A 25 66.47 -3.62 64.98
N LYS A 26 67.31 -4.01 64.02
CA LYS A 26 66.87 -4.28 62.64
C LYS A 26 65.98 -5.52 62.59
N THR A 27 66.32 -6.59 63.30
CA THR A 27 65.50 -7.81 63.38
C THR A 27 64.15 -7.54 64.07
N VAL A 28 64.14 -6.75 65.15
CA VAL A 28 62.92 -6.36 65.87
C VAL A 28 62.01 -5.46 65.02
N ASN A 29 62.54 -4.50 64.25
CA ASN A 29 61.73 -3.66 63.37
C ASN A 29 61.16 -4.43 62.17
N THR A 30 61.91 -5.38 61.62
CA THR A 30 61.42 -6.24 60.53
C THR A 30 60.31 -7.16 61.04
N GLY A 31 60.45 -7.71 62.26
CA GLY A 31 59.42 -8.49 62.93
C GLY A 31 58.17 -7.67 63.32
N LYS A 32 58.33 -6.41 63.74
CA LYS A 32 57.21 -5.50 64.00
C LYS A 32 56.43 -5.15 62.74
N ASN A 33 57.09 -4.93 61.61
CA ASN A 33 56.41 -4.65 60.34
C ASN A 33 55.66 -5.88 59.81
N SER A 34 56.23 -7.09 59.96
CA SER A 34 55.52 -8.32 59.60
C SER A 34 54.34 -8.59 60.54
N ILE A 35 54.50 -8.44 61.86
CA ILE A 35 53.43 -8.61 62.86
C ILE A 35 52.32 -7.58 62.64
N ASN A 36 52.65 -6.31 62.40
CA ASN A 36 51.64 -5.29 62.11
C ASN A 36 50.87 -5.60 60.83
N SER A 37 51.53 -6.07 59.76
CA SER A 37 50.84 -6.49 58.54
C SER A 37 49.96 -7.74 58.73
N PHE A 38 50.33 -8.62 59.66
CA PHE A 38 49.58 -9.84 60.00
C PHE A 38 48.39 -9.52 60.90
N ILE A 39 48.58 -8.64 61.89
CA ILE A 39 47.51 -8.10 62.73
C ILE A 39 46.52 -7.31 61.87
N ASP A 40 46.98 -6.52 60.91
CA ASP A 40 46.10 -5.80 59.98
C ASP A 40 45.26 -6.75 59.12
N LYS A 41 45.86 -7.84 58.62
CA LYS A 41 45.17 -8.87 57.83
C LYS A 41 44.21 -9.69 58.71
N ALA A 42 44.60 -10.06 59.92
CA ALA A 42 43.78 -10.81 60.85
C ALA A 42 42.60 -9.96 61.36
N THR A 43 42.83 -8.69 61.70
CA THR A 43 41.78 -7.76 62.14
C THR A 43 40.80 -7.45 60.99
N LYS A 44 41.28 -7.35 59.75
CA LYS A 44 40.42 -7.22 58.55
C LYS A 44 39.63 -8.50 58.24
N ALA A 45 40.16 -9.67 58.56
CA ALA A 45 39.49 -10.97 58.36
C ALA A 45 38.50 -11.32 59.48
N LEU A 46 38.76 -10.85 60.71
CA LEU A 46 37.93 -11.14 61.89
C LEU A 46 36.85 -10.08 62.15
N GLY A 47 37.00 -8.86 61.63
CA GLY A 47 36.05 -7.76 61.85
C GLY A 47 34.94 -7.59 60.79
N CYS A 48 34.86 -8.45 59.79
CA CYS A 48 34.03 -8.23 58.59
C CYS A 48 33.57 -9.58 58.03
N ASP A 49 32.26 -9.82 58.01
CA ASP A 49 31.63 -11.03 57.46
C ASP A 49 31.73 -11.09 55.92
N SER A 50 31.30 -12.19 55.29
CA SER A 50 31.38 -12.38 53.84
C SER A 50 30.62 -11.29 53.06
N ASN A 51 29.55 -10.76 53.63
CA ASN A 51 28.78 -9.66 53.07
C ASN A 51 29.56 -8.33 53.14
N CYS A 52 30.21 -8.03 54.26
CA CYS A 52 31.05 -6.86 54.43
C CYS A 52 32.26 -6.87 53.46
N GLN A 53 32.90 -8.03 53.23
CA GLN A 53 33.99 -8.15 52.25
C GLN A 53 33.50 -7.93 50.80
N ARG A 54 32.32 -8.47 50.48
CA ARG A 54 31.67 -8.25 49.18
C ARG A 54 31.32 -6.77 48.98
N GLN A 55 30.74 -6.12 49.99
CA GLN A 55 30.38 -4.70 49.93
C GLN A 55 31.62 -3.82 49.75
N LYS A 56 32.70 -4.10 50.48
CA LYS A 56 33.97 -3.39 50.32
C LYS A 56 34.55 -3.53 48.90
N THR A 57 34.42 -4.71 48.29
CA THR A 57 34.84 -4.94 46.90
C THR A 57 33.96 -4.17 45.92
N ILE A 58 32.65 -4.14 46.14
CA ILE A 58 31.71 -3.36 45.33
C ILE A 58 32.03 -1.86 45.44
N ASP A 59 32.29 -1.35 46.64
CA ASP A 59 32.61 0.06 46.86
C ASP A 59 33.97 0.43 46.25
N ASP A 60 34.98 -0.44 46.36
CA ASP A 60 36.28 -0.25 45.70
C ASP A 60 36.13 -0.20 44.17
N LEU A 61 35.38 -1.12 43.58
CA LEU A 61 35.11 -1.13 42.14
C LEU A 61 34.31 0.10 41.69
N LYS A 62 33.30 0.50 42.47
CA LYS A 62 32.52 1.72 42.23
C LYS A 62 33.41 2.96 42.28
N ASN A 63 34.29 3.06 43.26
CA ASN A 63 35.23 4.17 43.40
C ASN A 63 36.22 4.20 42.22
N LYS A 64 36.75 3.05 41.79
CA LYS A 64 37.60 2.96 40.59
C LYS A 64 36.86 3.38 39.32
N TYR A 65 35.61 2.94 39.15
CA TYR A 65 34.78 3.36 38.02
C TYR A 65 34.50 4.85 38.03
N LEU A 66 34.13 5.43 39.18
CA LEU A 66 33.91 6.86 39.32
C LEU A 66 35.19 7.66 39.07
N ALA A 67 36.33 7.20 39.59
CA ALA A 67 37.63 7.83 39.32
C ALA A 67 37.99 7.78 37.83
N ALA A 68 37.77 6.64 37.16
CA ALA A 68 37.98 6.51 35.72
C ALA A 68 37.04 7.43 34.92
N LYS A 69 35.76 7.53 35.32
CA LYS A 69 34.79 8.44 34.70
C LYS A 69 35.18 9.91 34.90
N THR A 70 35.62 10.29 36.09
CA THR A 70 36.14 11.64 36.37
C THR A 70 37.38 11.91 35.53
N ASN A 71 38.33 10.98 35.46
CA ASN A 71 39.52 11.13 34.63
C ASN A 71 39.17 11.31 33.15
N LEU A 72 38.17 10.57 32.65
CA LEU A 72 37.71 10.72 31.26
C LEU A 72 37.14 12.13 30.98
N ILE A 73 36.52 12.76 31.98
CA ILE A 73 35.99 14.13 31.88
C ILE A 73 37.11 15.17 32.05
N THR A 74 38.07 14.95 32.93
CA THR A 74 39.13 15.93 33.25
C THR A 74 40.37 15.82 32.36
N ALA A 75 40.63 14.66 31.76
CA ALA A 75 41.81 14.44 30.93
C ALA A 75 41.92 15.43 29.76
N PRO A 76 40.84 15.78 29.02
CA PRO A 76 40.95 16.75 27.92
C PRO A 76 41.46 18.12 28.37
N SER A 77 40.94 18.65 29.48
CA SER A 77 41.38 19.97 29.98
C SER A 77 42.80 19.94 30.54
N GLN A 78 43.22 18.82 31.14
CA GLN A 78 44.59 18.62 31.59
C GLN A 78 45.57 18.54 30.41
N VAL A 79 45.20 17.84 29.33
CA VAL A 79 45.97 17.77 28.09
C VAL A 79 46.09 19.15 27.46
N GLU A 80 44.98 19.88 27.35
CA GLU A 80 44.94 21.23 26.77
C GLU A 80 45.78 22.23 27.57
N SER A 81 45.69 22.20 28.91
CA SER A 81 46.51 23.02 29.79
C SER A 81 48.00 22.68 29.68
N SER A 82 48.34 21.38 29.66
CA SER A 82 49.72 20.94 29.51
C SER A 82 50.31 21.33 28.14
N TYR A 83 49.51 21.22 27.07
CA TYR A 83 49.88 21.63 25.72
C TYR A 83 50.07 23.14 25.62
N LYS A 84 49.18 23.93 26.24
CA LYS A 84 49.37 25.38 26.36
C LYS A 84 50.72 25.71 27.01
N ASN A 85 50.98 25.16 28.19
CA ASN A 85 52.22 25.44 28.92
C ASN A 85 53.47 25.06 28.11
N TYR A 86 53.41 23.92 27.41
CA TYR A 86 54.48 23.47 26.51
C TYR A 86 54.74 24.46 25.37
N LEU A 87 53.69 24.88 24.65
CA LEU A 87 53.83 25.76 23.50
C LEU A 87 54.25 27.18 23.90
N VAL A 88 53.68 27.70 24.99
CA VAL A 88 54.07 29.00 25.57
C VAL A 88 55.53 29.00 26.01
N TYR A 89 56.04 27.89 26.55
CA TYR A 89 57.45 27.77 26.92
C TYR A 89 58.38 27.77 25.70
N LEU A 90 57.97 27.13 24.59
CA LEU A 90 58.80 27.03 23.39
C LEU A 90 58.78 28.29 22.53
N GLU A 91 57.61 28.88 22.30
CA GLU A 91 57.39 29.91 21.26
C GLU A 91 56.71 31.18 21.80
N GLY A 92 56.30 31.18 23.08
CA GLY A 92 55.61 32.29 23.72
C GLY A 92 54.08 32.25 23.58
N GLU A 93 53.41 33.11 24.35
CA GLU A 93 51.93 33.22 24.34
C GLU A 93 51.33 33.56 22.96
N PRO A 94 51.93 34.43 22.11
CA PRO A 94 51.37 34.74 20.79
C PRO A 94 51.20 33.52 19.88
N ALA A 95 52.20 32.62 19.85
CA ALA A 95 52.15 31.42 19.03
C ALA A 95 51.02 30.46 19.48
N TYR A 96 50.79 30.34 20.80
CA TYR A 96 49.66 29.58 21.31
C TYR A 96 48.31 30.18 20.91
N LEU A 97 48.16 31.50 20.98
CA LEU A 97 46.92 32.18 20.58
C LEU A 97 46.61 31.97 19.09
N GLU A 98 47.61 32.09 18.21
CA GLU A 98 47.47 31.85 16.78
C GLU A 98 47.08 30.40 16.47
N TYR A 99 47.76 29.42 17.11
CA TYR A 99 47.39 28.00 16.99
C TYR A 99 45.93 27.77 17.42
N ARG A 100 45.51 28.36 18.54
CA ARG A 100 44.14 28.23 19.05
C ARG A 100 43.11 28.89 18.16
N GLU A 101 43.41 30.05 17.61
CA GLU A 101 42.55 30.73 16.65
C GLU A 101 42.36 29.87 15.40
N SER A 102 43.46 29.32 14.86
CA SER A 102 43.42 28.41 13.70
C SER A 102 42.61 27.14 13.97
N GLU A 103 42.82 26.50 15.13
CA GLU A 103 42.07 25.30 15.54
C GLU A 103 40.56 25.60 15.68
N LEU A 104 40.22 26.72 16.32
CA LEU A 104 38.83 27.14 16.49
C LEU A 104 38.18 27.50 15.16
N HIS A 105 38.92 28.16 14.26
CA HIS A 105 38.46 28.46 12.91
C HIS A 105 38.17 27.18 12.13
N ALA A 106 39.08 26.20 12.14
CA ALA A 106 38.89 24.92 11.47
C ALA A 106 37.68 24.15 12.02
N LYS A 107 37.47 24.15 13.35
CA LYS A 107 36.27 23.56 13.98
C LYS A 107 35.00 24.29 13.57
N ALA A 108 35.01 25.62 13.57
CA ALA A 108 33.87 26.43 13.15
C ALA A 108 33.51 26.15 11.69
N GLU A 109 34.50 26.05 10.79
CA GLU A 109 34.29 25.72 9.39
C GLU A 109 33.70 24.31 9.22
N GLN A 110 34.22 23.32 9.96
CA GLN A 110 33.67 21.96 9.94
C GLN A 110 32.21 21.92 10.42
N ILE A 111 31.88 22.66 11.49
CA ILE A 111 30.52 22.78 12.01
C ILE A 111 29.62 23.44 10.96
N THR A 112 30.05 24.56 10.37
CA THR A 112 29.30 25.28 9.33
C THR A 112 29.04 24.39 8.12
N ASN A 113 30.05 23.66 7.64
CA ASN A 113 29.90 22.74 6.50
C ASN A 113 28.93 21.59 6.82
N THR A 114 28.96 21.08 8.04
CA THR A 114 28.03 20.02 8.50
C THR A 114 26.60 20.56 8.54
N ILE A 115 26.39 21.71 9.18
CA ILE A 115 25.08 22.36 9.28
C ILE A 115 24.54 22.70 7.89
N GLN A 116 25.37 23.27 7.01
CA GLN A 116 24.97 23.61 5.65
C GLN A 116 24.54 22.39 4.86
N LYS A 117 25.26 21.27 4.98
CA LYS A 117 24.90 20.00 4.36
C LYS A 117 23.57 19.47 4.91
N ASP A 118 23.39 19.50 6.22
CA ASP A 118 22.17 19.00 6.87
C ASP A 118 20.95 19.85 6.49
N VAL A 119 21.08 21.18 6.52
CA VAL A 119 20.03 22.11 6.09
C VAL A 119 19.68 21.89 4.61
N THR A 120 20.68 21.73 3.74
CA THR A 120 20.45 21.46 2.32
C THR A 120 19.70 20.13 2.12
N ASN A 121 20.05 19.09 2.87
CA ASN A 121 19.37 17.80 2.82
C ASN A 121 17.92 17.90 3.30
N ILE A 122 17.67 18.64 4.39
CA ILE A 122 16.32 18.91 4.91
C ILE A 122 15.50 19.64 3.85
N ILE A 123 16.00 20.74 3.29
CA ILE A 123 15.31 21.51 2.24
C ILE A 123 14.96 20.63 1.04
N ASN A 124 15.91 19.81 0.57
CA ASN A 124 15.67 18.91 -0.56
C ASN A 124 14.65 17.82 -0.25
N THR A 125 14.64 17.32 0.98
CA THR A 125 13.67 16.31 1.45
C THR A 125 12.28 16.92 1.55
N GLU A 126 12.15 18.09 2.17
CA GLU A 126 10.86 18.78 2.26
C GLU A 126 10.32 19.18 0.89
N LYS A 127 11.17 19.67 -0.01
CA LYS A 127 10.76 19.94 -1.39
C LYS A 127 10.23 18.70 -2.10
N ARG A 128 10.86 17.53 -1.87
CA ARG A 128 10.39 16.26 -2.42
C ARG A 128 9.05 15.86 -1.80
N ASN A 129 8.87 16.04 -0.49
CA ASN A 129 7.62 15.74 0.20
C ASN A 129 6.47 16.61 -0.32
N VAL A 130 6.70 17.91 -0.48
CA VAL A 130 5.73 18.84 -1.06
C VAL A 130 5.35 18.42 -2.48
N ASN A 131 6.33 18.18 -3.36
CA ASN A 131 6.05 17.73 -4.72
C ASN A 131 5.28 16.40 -4.75
N THR A 132 5.59 15.49 -3.82
CA THR A 132 4.88 14.21 -3.70
C THR A 132 3.43 14.45 -3.29
N TYR A 133 3.20 15.32 -2.31
CA TYR A 133 1.87 15.69 -1.84
C TYR A 133 1.03 16.35 -2.95
N ASP A 134 1.61 17.27 -3.70
CA ASP A 134 0.96 17.89 -4.86
C ASP A 134 0.57 16.84 -5.92
N GLY A 135 1.47 15.89 -6.20
CA GLY A 135 1.19 14.77 -7.09
C GLY A 135 0.04 13.88 -6.59
N LEU A 136 -0.03 13.63 -5.28
CA LEU A 136 -1.13 12.89 -4.66
C LEU A 136 -2.46 13.64 -4.76
N LEU A 137 -2.46 14.95 -4.59
CA LEU A 137 -3.67 15.78 -4.76
C LEU A 137 -4.18 15.75 -6.20
N ILE A 138 -3.29 15.85 -7.19
CA ILE A 138 -3.67 15.71 -8.60
C ILE A 138 -4.26 14.34 -8.87
N ASN A 139 -3.65 13.27 -8.34
CA ASN A 139 -4.16 11.92 -8.49
C ASN A 139 -5.54 11.75 -7.84
N LEU A 140 -5.75 12.30 -6.64
CA LEU A 140 -7.04 12.28 -5.97
C LEU A 140 -8.13 12.95 -6.82
N ASN A 141 -7.84 14.11 -7.41
CA ASN A 141 -8.77 14.80 -8.30
C ASN A 141 -9.10 13.95 -9.54
N ASN A 142 -8.09 13.32 -10.16
CA ASN A 142 -8.31 12.42 -11.29
C ASN A 142 -9.20 11.22 -10.92
N ILE A 143 -8.95 10.60 -9.75
CA ILE A 143 -9.79 9.49 -9.23
C ILE A 143 -11.24 9.95 -9.04
N TYR A 144 -11.44 11.15 -8.49
CA TYR A 144 -12.77 11.72 -8.30
C TYR A 144 -13.48 11.95 -9.65
N GLU A 145 -12.79 12.52 -10.63
CA GLU A 145 -13.33 12.72 -11.99
C GLU A 145 -13.70 11.37 -12.64
N TYR A 146 -12.85 10.35 -12.52
CA TYR A 146 -13.16 9.01 -13.02
C TYR A 146 -14.41 8.42 -12.34
N TYR A 147 -14.53 8.60 -11.02
CA TYR A 147 -15.70 8.14 -10.27
C TYR A 147 -16.99 8.81 -10.76
N GLU A 148 -17.00 10.14 -10.93
CA GLU A 148 -18.16 10.86 -11.46
C GLU A 148 -18.52 10.38 -12.88
N ARG A 149 -17.51 10.14 -13.72
CA ARG A 149 -17.73 9.60 -15.07
C ARG A 149 -18.37 8.22 -15.04
N TYR A 150 -17.89 7.31 -14.19
CA TYR A 150 -18.48 5.98 -14.05
C TYR A 150 -19.92 6.01 -13.54
N LEU A 151 -20.24 6.91 -12.59
CA LEU A 151 -21.62 7.10 -12.15
C LEU A 151 -22.52 7.52 -13.31
N LYS A 152 -22.07 8.48 -14.13
CA LYS A 152 -22.81 8.93 -15.31
C LYS A 152 -22.99 7.81 -16.34
N GLU A 153 -21.92 7.10 -16.66
CA GLU A 153 -21.94 5.98 -17.62
C GLU A 153 -22.88 4.85 -17.15
N ASN A 154 -22.92 4.55 -15.84
CA ASN A 154 -23.83 3.56 -15.29
C ASN A 154 -25.30 3.98 -15.43
N ILE A 155 -25.62 5.24 -15.14
CA ILE A 155 -26.98 5.79 -15.33
C ILE A 155 -27.38 5.73 -16.81
N GLU A 156 -26.47 6.10 -17.71
CA GLU A 156 -26.71 6.02 -19.16
C GLU A 156 -26.93 4.58 -19.63
N LEU A 157 -26.15 3.63 -19.10
CA LEU A 157 -26.26 2.22 -19.44
C LEU A 157 -27.58 1.62 -18.92
N GLU A 158 -27.98 1.95 -17.69
CA GLU A 158 -29.27 1.54 -17.12
C GLU A 158 -30.44 2.05 -17.96
N ASN A 159 -30.39 3.31 -18.39
CA ASN A 159 -31.40 3.89 -19.28
C ASN A 159 -31.44 3.18 -20.64
N LYS A 160 -30.27 2.88 -21.23
CA LYS A 160 -30.19 2.10 -22.48
C LYS A 160 -30.79 0.71 -22.32
N LEU A 161 -30.47 0.00 -21.23
CA LEU A 161 -31.04 -1.32 -20.94
C LEU A 161 -32.56 -1.26 -20.78
N LYS A 162 -33.08 -0.23 -20.11
CA LYS A 162 -34.52 -0.02 -19.94
C LYS A 162 -35.23 0.20 -21.28
N ILE A 163 -34.65 1.02 -22.16
CA ILE A 163 -35.19 1.25 -23.52
C ILE A 163 -35.16 -0.05 -24.33
N MET A 164 -34.02 -0.74 -24.40
CA MET A 164 -33.90 -2.00 -25.13
C MET A 164 -34.87 -3.06 -24.62
N THR A 165 -35.04 -3.18 -23.30
CA THR A 165 -35.99 -4.13 -22.70
C THR A 165 -37.43 -3.76 -23.08
N SER A 166 -37.77 -2.47 -23.05
CA SER A 166 -39.10 -1.99 -23.48
C SER A 166 -39.36 -2.26 -24.96
N ASP A 167 -38.35 -2.06 -25.82
CA ASP A 167 -38.45 -2.32 -27.25
C ASP A 167 -38.62 -3.81 -27.55
N ILE A 168 -37.85 -4.68 -26.87
CA ILE A 168 -38.00 -6.13 -26.97
C ILE A 168 -39.41 -6.56 -26.57
N VAL A 169 -39.91 -6.11 -25.42
CA VAL A 169 -41.28 -6.44 -24.97
C VAL A 169 -42.33 -5.94 -25.96
N THR A 170 -42.13 -4.78 -26.58
CA THR A 170 -43.04 -4.24 -27.58
C THR A 170 -43.00 -5.02 -28.89
N ASN A 171 -41.81 -5.43 -29.33
CA ASN A 171 -41.63 -6.21 -30.54
C ASN A 171 -42.15 -7.65 -30.39
N ASP A 172 -41.95 -8.27 -29.22
CA ASP A 172 -42.51 -9.58 -28.89
C ASP A 172 -44.04 -9.54 -28.91
N ARG A 173 -44.65 -8.47 -28.36
CA ARG A 173 -46.10 -8.25 -28.43
C ARG A 173 -46.58 -8.10 -29.87
N LYS A 174 -45.87 -7.32 -30.69
CA LYS A 174 -46.22 -7.15 -32.12
C LYS A 174 -46.18 -8.49 -32.85
N THR A 175 -45.11 -9.25 -32.67
CA THR A 175 -44.93 -10.58 -33.28
C THR A 175 -46.06 -11.51 -32.84
N TYR A 176 -46.40 -11.54 -31.55
CA TYR A 176 -47.51 -12.34 -31.02
C TYR A 176 -48.86 -11.98 -31.66
N TYR A 177 -49.16 -10.69 -31.82
CA TYR A 177 -50.42 -10.26 -32.46
C TYR A 177 -50.45 -10.56 -33.97
N GLU A 178 -49.32 -10.44 -34.66
CA GLU A 178 -49.20 -10.81 -36.07
C GLU A 178 -49.39 -12.32 -36.26
N GLU A 179 -48.77 -13.15 -35.43
CA GLU A 179 -48.95 -14.60 -35.42
C GLU A 179 -50.41 -14.99 -35.15
N GLN A 180 -51.04 -14.39 -34.14
CA GLN A 180 -52.45 -14.62 -33.84
C GLN A 180 -53.36 -14.23 -35.01
N GLY A 181 -53.04 -13.12 -35.70
CA GLY A 181 -53.72 -12.68 -36.90
C GLY A 181 -53.59 -13.68 -38.05
N ILE A 182 -52.38 -14.17 -38.31
CA ILE A 182 -52.09 -15.19 -39.33
C ILE A 182 -52.83 -16.50 -39.01
N GLU A 183 -52.80 -16.95 -37.76
CA GLU A 183 -53.53 -18.16 -37.33
C GLU A 183 -55.05 -18.01 -37.52
N SER A 184 -55.59 -16.85 -37.13
CA SER A 184 -57.00 -16.54 -37.31
C SER A 184 -57.38 -16.55 -38.79
N LEU A 185 -56.59 -15.89 -39.65
CA LEU A 185 -56.79 -15.87 -41.09
C LEU A 185 -56.75 -17.28 -41.70
N LYS A 186 -55.81 -18.13 -41.25
CA LYS A 186 -55.72 -19.54 -41.66
C LYS A 186 -56.99 -20.32 -41.27
N LYS A 187 -57.54 -20.10 -40.08
CA LYS A 187 -58.81 -20.72 -39.66
C LYS A 187 -59.98 -20.28 -40.55
N TYR A 188 -60.10 -18.98 -40.84
CA TYR A 188 -61.14 -18.48 -41.75
C TYR A 188 -61.00 -19.06 -43.16
N TYR A 189 -59.78 -19.15 -43.69
CA TYR A 189 -59.53 -19.76 -44.99
C TYR A 189 -60.00 -21.22 -45.04
N ILE A 190 -59.69 -22.02 -44.01
CA ILE A 190 -60.15 -23.41 -43.90
C ILE A 190 -61.69 -23.48 -43.87
N ILE A 191 -62.36 -22.62 -43.09
CA ILE A 191 -63.83 -22.59 -43.01
C ILE A 191 -64.45 -22.25 -44.37
N ILE A 192 -63.96 -21.21 -45.04
CA ILE A 192 -64.45 -20.79 -46.38
C ILE A 192 -64.23 -21.91 -47.40
N PHE A 193 -63.09 -22.60 -47.35
CA PHE A 193 -62.80 -23.72 -48.23
C PHE A 193 -63.78 -24.89 -48.03
N ILE A 194 -64.15 -25.20 -46.78
CA ILE A 194 -65.17 -26.22 -46.48
C ILE A 194 -66.53 -25.82 -47.08
N PHE A 195 -66.98 -24.58 -46.88
CA PHE A 195 -68.23 -24.08 -47.46
C PHE A 195 -68.22 -24.16 -48.99
N TYR A 196 -67.12 -23.74 -49.62
CA TYR A 196 -66.94 -23.84 -51.05
C TYR A 196 -67.03 -25.30 -51.53
N ALA A 197 -66.37 -26.25 -50.85
CA ALA A 197 -66.46 -27.66 -51.18
C ALA A 197 -67.91 -28.20 -51.09
N ILE A 198 -68.68 -27.78 -50.08
CA ILE A 198 -70.11 -28.11 -49.96
C ILE A 198 -70.90 -27.56 -51.15
N VAL A 199 -70.64 -26.32 -51.58
CA VAL A 199 -71.28 -25.72 -52.76
C VAL A 199 -70.94 -26.50 -54.04
N VAL A 200 -69.68 -26.90 -54.24
CA VAL A 200 -69.27 -27.71 -55.40
C VAL A 200 -70.02 -29.05 -55.41
N VAL A 201 -70.02 -29.77 -54.28
CA VAL A 201 -70.66 -31.09 -54.17
C VAL A 201 -72.17 -30.99 -54.35
N SER A 202 -72.82 -30.01 -53.72
CA SER A 202 -74.26 -29.78 -53.90
C SER A 202 -74.61 -29.44 -55.35
N PHE A 203 -73.77 -28.65 -56.04
CA PHE A 203 -73.94 -28.36 -57.46
C PHE A 203 -73.83 -29.62 -58.32
N ILE A 204 -72.85 -30.50 -58.03
CA ILE A 204 -72.71 -31.80 -58.69
C ILE A 204 -73.99 -32.63 -58.50
N VAL A 205 -74.45 -32.80 -57.26
CA VAL A 205 -75.67 -33.57 -56.95
C VAL A 205 -76.89 -32.99 -57.66
N CYS A 206 -77.09 -31.67 -57.58
CA CYS A 206 -78.20 -30.98 -58.26
C CYS A 206 -78.15 -31.13 -59.78
N CYS A 207 -76.95 -31.19 -60.39
CA CYS A 207 -76.82 -31.40 -61.82
C CYS A 207 -77.41 -32.75 -62.29
N PHE A 208 -77.36 -33.78 -61.43
CA PHE A 208 -77.86 -35.13 -61.72
C PHE A 208 -79.29 -35.39 -61.21
N VAL A 209 -79.66 -34.85 -60.04
CA VAL A 209 -80.93 -35.18 -59.38
C VAL A 209 -82.08 -34.30 -59.87
N VAL A 210 -81.82 -33.02 -60.16
CA VAL A 210 -82.89 -32.04 -60.47
C VAL A 210 -83.05 -31.89 -61.99
N PRO A 211 -84.25 -32.12 -62.56
CA PRO A 211 -84.51 -31.85 -63.97
C PRO A 211 -84.34 -30.36 -64.22
N SER A 212 -83.45 -29.99 -65.15
CA SER A 212 -83.08 -28.62 -65.45
C SER A 212 -83.08 -28.39 -66.95
N ASN A 213 -83.51 -27.19 -67.36
CA ASN A 213 -83.53 -26.76 -68.76
C ASN A 213 -82.13 -26.43 -69.32
N LEU A 214 -81.07 -26.53 -68.51
CA LEU A 214 -79.70 -26.29 -68.96
C LEU A 214 -79.15 -27.48 -69.75
N SER A 215 -78.59 -27.19 -70.93
CA SER A 215 -77.87 -28.16 -71.74
C SER A 215 -76.69 -28.76 -70.96
N ILE A 216 -76.46 -30.07 -71.12
CA ILE A 216 -75.40 -30.83 -70.45
C ILE A 216 -74.02 -30.19 -70.66
N LYS A 217 -73.75 -29.65 -71.85
CA LYS A 217 -72.49 -28.96 -72.17
C LYS A 217 -72.26 -27.75 -71.26
N VAL A 218 -73.32 -26.98 -71.00
CA VAL A 218 -73.26 -25.77 -70.16
C VAL A 218 -73.02 -26.16 -68.69
N LYS A 219 -73.68 -27.22 -68.19
CA LYS A 219 -73.47 -27.73 -66.83
C LYS A 219 -72.00 -28.14 -66.61
N ILE A 220 -71.40 -28.84 -67.57
CA ILE A 220 -69.99 -29.28 -67.50
C ILE A 220 -69.05 -28.07 -67.47
N VAL A 221 -69.28 -27.07 -68.33
CA VAL A 221 -68.45 -25.86 -68.36
C VAL A 221 -68.53 -25.09 -67.03
N ILE A 222 -69.73 -24.93 -66.47
CA ILE A 222 -69.91 -24.26 -65.16
C ILE A 222 -69.19 -25.05 -64.06
N LEU A 223 -69.28 -26.38 -64.05
CA LEU A 223 -68.58 -27.22 -63.07
C LEU A 223 -67.06 -27.05 -63.16
N VAL A 224 -66.50 -27.09 -64.37
CA VAL A 224 -65.06 -26.90 -64.60
C VAL A 224 -64.62 -25.52 -64.14
N LEU A 225 -65.37 -24.47 -64.48
CA LEU A 225 -65.09 -23.10 -64.00
C LEU A 225 -65.14 -23.02 -62.47
N LEU A 226 -66.12 -23.67 -61.85
CA LEU A 226 -66.27 -23.68 -60.41
C LEU A 226 -65.09 -24.38 -59.73
N ILE A 227 -64.60 -25.50 -60.25
CA ILE A 227 -63.40 -26.22 -59.76
C ILE A 227 -62.12 -25.40 -59.94
N ILE A 228 -61.98 -24.70 -61.07
CA ILE A 228 -60.79 -23.88 -61.36
C ILE A 228 -60.80 -22.56 -60.57
N TYR A 229 -61.97 -22.07 -60.17
CA TYR A 229 -62.17 -20.81 -59.45
C TYR A 229 -61.16 -20.52 -58.33
N PRO A 230 -60.91 -21.41 -57.33
CA PRO A 230 -59.98 -21.12 -56.23
C PRO A 230 -58.54 -20.85 -56.67
N PHE A 231 -58.13 -21.39 -57.82
CA PHE A 231 -56.79 -21.16 -58.38
C PHE A 231 -56.68 -19.82 -59.11
N ILE A 232 -57.76 -19.38 -59.75
CA ILE A 232 -57.81 -18.08 -60.44
C ILE A 232 -58.06 -16.94 -59.44
N SER A 233 -58.85 -17.19 -58.39
CA SER A 233 -59.24 -16.15 -57.43
C SER A 233 -58.06 -15.56 -56.66
N SER A 234 -57.06 -16.38 -56.31
CA SER A 234 -55.85 -15.89 -55.62
C SER A 234 -55.05 -14.95 -56.51
N TRP A 235 -54.83 -15.33 -57.77
CA TRP A 235 -54.14 -14.49 -58.76
C TRP A 235 -54.88 -13.17 -59.01
N LEU A 236 -56.20 -13.21 -59.20
CA LEU A 236 -57.02 -12.00 -59.38
C LEU A 236 -56.93 -11.08 -58.16
N LEU A 237 -56.99 -11.63 -56.95
CA LEU A 237 -56.93 -10.85 -55.71
C LEU A 237 -55.57 -10.14 -55.56
N THR A 238 -54.46 -10.81 -55.90
CA THR A 238 -53.12 -10.17 -55.92
C THR A 238 -53.06 -9.01 -56.92
N GLN A 239 -53.65 -9.16 -58.11
CA GLN A 239 -53.71 -8.06 -59.10
C GLN A 239 -54.53 -6.88 -58.58
N ILE A 240 -55.65 -7.14 -57.91
CA ILE A 240 -56.50 -6.10 -57.32
C ILE A 240 -55.76 -5.36 -56.21
N ILE A 241 -55.05 -6.07 -55.32
CA ILE A 241 -54.26 -5.45 -54.24
C ILE A 241 -53.14 -4.57 -54.83
N HIS A 242 -52.37 -5.08 -55.80
CA HIS A 242 -51.33 -4.28 -56.44
C HIS A 242 -51.88 -3.02 -57.11
N LEU A 243 -53.04 -3.11 -57.75
CA LEU A 243 -53.71 -1.96 -58.35
C LEU A 243 -54.17 -0.97 -57.27
N TYR A 244 -54.73 -1.48 -56.16
CA TYR A 244 -55.11 -0.67 -55.01
C TYR A 244 -53.91 0.07 -54.41
N ASP A 245 -52.82 -0.62 -54.09
CA ASP A 245 -51.62 -0.02 -53.50
C ASP A 245 -51.05 1.09 -54.40
N LYS A 246 -50.98 0.83 -55.70
CA LYS A 246 -50.54 1.82 -56.69
C LYS A 246 -51.45 3.05 -56.73
N THR A 247 -52.77 2.88 -56.56
CA THR A 247 -53.71 4.01 -56.48
C THR A 247 -53.69 4.70 -55.11
N ALA A 248 -53.43 3.97 -54.03
CA ALA A 248 -53.34 4.50 -52.67
C ALA A 248 -52.09 5.35 -52.47
N GLU A 249 -50.97 5.01 -53.13
CA GLU A 249 -49.76 5.83 -53.17
C GLU A 249 -49.95 7.18 -53.89
N LEU A 250 -50.93 7.28 -54.80
CA LEU A 250 -51.28 8.53 -55.49
C LEU A 250 -52.15 9.47 -54.63
N LEU A 251 -52.73 8.98 -53.53
CA LEU A 251 -53.48 9.80 -52.59
C LEU A 251 -52.52 10.44 -51.57
N PRO A 252 -52.68 11.74 -51.23
CA PRO A 252 -51.81 12.40 -50.28
C PRO A 252 -51.86 11.69 -48.92
N LYS A 253 -50.71 11.23 -48.44
CA LYS A 253 -50.58 10.51 -47.17
C LYS A 253 -50.98 11.43 -46.01
N ASN A 254 -52.03 11.07 -45.28
CA ASN A 254 -52.50 11.85 -44.14
C ASN A 254 -51.58 11.59 -42.93
N VAL A 255 -50.87 12.63 -42.48
CA VAL A 255 -49.76 12.56 -41.52
C VAL A 255 -50.16 12.03 -40.14
N TYR A 256 -51.45 12.04 -39.80
CA TYR A 256 -51.95 11.65 -38.47
C TYR A 256 -52.37 10.17 -38.33
N LYS A 257 -52.14 9.32 -39.33
CA LYS A 257 -52.58 7.91 -39.32
C LYS A 257 -51.47 6.86 -39.48
N ASN A 258 -50.22 7.23 -39.25
CA ASN A 258 -49.13 6.26 -39.12
C ASN A 258 -48.78 6.08 -37.64
N ILE A 259 -49.52 5.17 -36.98
CA ILE A 259 -49.06 4.40 -35.81
C ILE A 259 -48.93 2.96 -36.29
#